data_AF-A0A259EHL1-F1
#
_entry.id   AF-A0A259EHL1-F1
#
_cell.length_a   1.000
_cell.length_b   1.000
_cell.length_c   1.000
_cell.angle_alpha   90.00
_cell.angle_beta   90.00
_cell.angle_gamma   90.00
#
_symmetry.space_group_name_H-M   'P 1'
#
loop_
_entity.id
_entity.type
_entity.pdbx_description
1 polymer ?
#
loop_
_entity_poly.entity_id
_entity_poly.type
_entity_poly.pdbx_seq_one_letter_code
_entity_poly.pdbx_strand_id
1 'polypeptide(L)'
;MSTPAELAAHPMCQLARVLTWGALGLLTYGAVNWVAAQPLFALHNIEVKTPTAHVTEAQIRLVAERRVRGTFFTVDLESVRGSLEKLPWVREARVERRWPDTLVVSLVEHVPLARWNDNALVSEAGEVFVAALNQP
;
A
#
# COMPACT_ATOMS: atom_id res chain seq x y z
N MET A 1 11.18 -63.31 5.59
CA MET A 1 10.24 -62.44 4.83
C MET A 1 9.53 -61.57 5.85
N SER A 2 10.23 -60.54 6.35
CA SER A 2 9.72 -59.60 7.35
C SER A 2 8.92 -58.50 6.66
N THR A 3 7.73 -58.22 7.15
CA THR A 3 6.78 -57.26 6.59
C THR A 3 7.28 -55.81 6.79
N PRO A 4 7.03 -54.90 5.83
CA PRO A 4 7.51 -53.51 5.88
C PRO A 4 6.90 -52.65 7.01
N ALA A 5 5.95 -53.19 7.78
CA ALA A 5 5.26 -52.50 8.86
C ALA A 5 6.05 -52.46 10.18
N GLU A 6 6.98 -53.40 10.41
CA GLU A 6 7.66 -53.54 11.72
C GLU A 6 8.78 -52.50 11.93
N LEU A 7 9.39 -52.00 10.84
CA LEU A 7 10.38 -50.92 10.86
C LEU A 7 9.76 -49.54 11.16
N ALA A 8 8.44 -49.39 11.11
CA ALA A 8 7.76 -48.12 11.34
C ALA A 8 7.46 -47.85 12.83
N ALA A 9 7.69 -48.82 13.73
CA ALA A 9 7.32 -48.77 15.15
C ALA A 9 8.46 -48.33 16.09
N HIS A 10 9.58 -47.79 15.59
CA HIS A 10 10.62 -47.22 16.44
C HIS A 10 10.36 -45.73 16.74
N PRO A 11 10.42 -45.30 18.03
CA PRO A 11 10.20 -43.90 18.41
C PRO A 11 11.21 -42.96 17.73
N MET A 12 12.39 -43.48 17.39
CA MET A 12 13.43 -42.77 16.64
C MET A 12 12.99 -42.39 15.22
N CYS A 13 12.22 -43.22 14.52
CA CYS A 13 11.71 -42.91 13.18
C CYS A 13 10.57 -41.87 13.24
N GLN A 14 9.76 -41.88 14.29
CA GLN A 14 8.73 -40.87 14.49
C GLN A 14 9.33 -39.50 14.81
N LEU A 15 10.37 -39.45 15.66
CA LEU A 15 11.15 -38.23 15.93
C LEU A 15 11.81 -37.68 14.68
N ALA A 16 12.44 -38.53 13.86
CA ALA A 16 13.05 -38.12 12.59
C ALA A 16 12.01 -37.51 11.63
N ARG A 17 10.79 -38.07 11.56
CA ARG A 17 9.70 -37.51 10.73
C ARG A 17 9.23 -36.15 11.24
N VAL A 18 9.04 -35.98 12.55
CA VAL A 18 8.65 -34.67 13.11
C VAL A 18 9.73 -33.62 12.86
N LEU A 19 11.01 -33.98 13.04
CA LEU A 19 12.12 -33.07 12.78
C LEU A 19 12.23 -32.68 11.30
N THR A 20 12.03 -33.63 10.38
CA THR A 20 12.07 -33.33 8.94
C THR A 20 10.90 -32.45 8.50
N TRP A 21 9.67 -32.72 8.95
CA TRP A 21 8.53 -31.84 8.65
C TRP A 21 8.66 -30.46 9.32
N GLY A 22 9.17 -30.41 10.56
CA GLY A 22 9.43 -29.16 11.26
C GLY A 22 10.50 -28.31 10.57
N ALA A 23 11.62 -28.93 10.17
CA ALA A 23 12.68 -28.27 9.41
C ALA A 23 12.17 -27.78 8.05
N LEU A 24 11.36 -28.58 7.36
CA LEU A 24 10.75 -28.19 6.10
C LEU A 24 9.82 -26.98 6.29
N GLY A 25 8.98 -26.98 7.34
CA GLY A 25 8.11 -25.85 7.67
C GLY A 25 8.88 -24.57 8.01
N LEU A 26 10.01 -24.68 8.71
CA LEU A 26 10.87 -23.54 9.01
C LEU A 26 11.57 -23.00 7.76
N LEU A 27 12.05 -23.88 6.89
CA LEU A 27 12.67 -23.49 5.62
C LEU A 27 11.68 -22.83 4.67
N THR A 28 10.45 -23.35 4.55
CA THR A 28 9.42 -22.74 3.71
C THR A 28 9.01 -21.39 4.25
N TYR A 29 8.81 -21.25 5.56
CA TYR A 29 8.51 -19.96 6.19
C TYR A 29 9.62 -18.92 5.94
N GLY A 30 10.89 -19.31 6.15
CA GLY A 30 12.04 -18.45 5.88
C GLY A 30 12.15 -18.05 4.41
N ALA A 31 11.95 -18.99 3.49
CA ALA A 31 11.96 -18.73 2.06
C ALA A 31 10.86 -17.75 1.64
N VAL A 32 9.62 -17.92 2.15
CA VAL A 32 8.52 -16.99 1.89
C VAL A 32 8.86 -15.59 2.38
N ASN A 33 9.41 -15.46 3.60
CA ASN A 33 9.79 -14.16 4.15
C ASN A 33 10.94 -13.51 3.36
N TRP A 34 11.93 -14.29 2.94
CA TRP A 34 13.05 -13.80 2.12
C TRP A 34 12.61 -13.37 0.72
N VAL A 35 11.70 -14.12 0.08
CA VAL A 35 11.10 -13.74 -1.20
C VAL A 35 10.26 -12.47 -1.05
N ALA A 36 9.45 -12.35 0.00
CA ALA A 36 8.66 -11.16 0.27
C ALA A 36 9.52 -9.91 0.57
N ALA A 37 10.75 -10.09 1.05
CA ALA A 37 11.71 -9.02 1.29
C ALA A 37 12.55 -8.62 0.06
N GLN A 38 12.34 -9.26 -1.10
CA GLN A 38 13.10 -8.94 -2.31
C GLN A 38 12.79 -7.52 -2.82
N PRO A 39 13.81 -6.81 -3.34
CA PRO A 39 13.67 -5.43 -3.85
C PRO A 39 12.78 -5.33 -5.10
N LEU A 40 12.50 -6.43 -5.78
CA LEU A 40 11.52 -6.49 -6.87
C LEU A 40 10.07 -6.20 -6.42
N PHE A 41 9.77 -6.33 -5.12
CA PHE A 41 8.48 -5.94 -4.52
C PHE A 41 8.56 -4.60 -3.78
N ALA A 42 9.70 -3.92 -3.83
CA ALA A 42 9.85 -2.60 -3.25
C ALA A 42 9.02 -1.62 -4.09
N LEU A 43 8.00 -1.06 -3.46
CA LEU A 43 6.98 -0.26 -4.09
C LEU A 43 7.60 1.05 -4.63
N HIS A 44 7.89 1.11 -5.94
CA HIS A 44 8.65 2.21 -6.56
C HIS A 44 7.82 3.10 -7.47
N ASN A 45 6.63 2.67 -7.87
CA ASN A 45 5.87 3.37 -8.90
C ASN A 45 4.55 3.91 -8.36
N ILE A 46 4.37 5.24 -8.45
CA ILE A 46 3.12 5.92 -8.10
C ILE A 46 2.56 6.50 -9.41
N GLU A 47 1.47 5.91 -9.87
CA GLU A 47 0.79 6.32 -11.11
C GLU A 47 -0.40 7.21 -10.76
N VAL A 48 -0.42 8.45 -11.23
CA VAL A 48 -1.53 9.38 -11.04
C VAL A 48 -2.45 9.32 -12.26
N LYS A 49 -3.68 8.80 -12.07
CA LYS A 49 -4.63 8.58 -13.18
C LYS A 49 -5.41 9.82 -13.61
N THR A 50 -5.55 10.81 -12.72
CA THR A 50 -6.40 11.99 -12.92
C THR A 50 -5.55 13.20 -13.31
N PRO A 51 -5.91 13.97 -14.34
CA PRO A 51 -5.27 15.25 -14.62
C PRO A 51 -5.53 16.18 -13.43
N THR A 52 -4.46 16.53 -12.72
CA THR A 52 -4.48 17.41 -11.55
C THR A 52 -4.19 18.84 -12.00
N ALA A 53 -5.09 19.77 -11.70
CA ALA A 53 -4.91 21.18 -12.04
C ALA A 53 -4.11 21.92 -10.97
N HIS A 54 -4.27 21.54 -9.70
CA HIS A 54 -3.66 22.24 -8.56
C HIS A 54 -2.64 21.39 -7.79
N VAL A 55 -2.81 20.06 -7.76
CA VAL A 55 -1.89 19.18 -7.02
C VAL A 55 -0.89 18.52 -7.97
N THR A 56 0.37 18.95 -7.98
CA THR A 56 1.39 18.36 -8.88
C THR A 56 1.65 16.89 -8.55
N GLU A 57 1.90 16.06 -9.57
CA GLU A 57 2.31 14.64 -9.40
C GLU A 57 3.48 14.50 -8.41
N ALA A 58 4.45 15.42 -8.46
CA ALA A 58 5.58 15.45 -7.54
C ALA A 58 5.17 15.62 -6.06
N GLN A 59 4.14 16.42 -5.78
CA GLN A 59 3.62 16.60 -4.42
C GLN A 59 2.91 15.33 -3.94
N ILE A 60 2.10 14.71 -4.80
CA ILE A 60 1.41 13.45 -4.52
C ILE A 60 2.43 12.36 -4.21
N ARG A 61 3.44 12.24 -5.07
CA ARG A 61 4.55 11.31 -4.90
C ARG A 61 5.26 11.51 -3.57
N LEU A 62 5.64 12.75 -3.25
CA LEU A 62 6.35 13.07 -2.00
C LEU A 62 5.52 12.78 -0.73
N VAL A 63 4.22 13.02 -0.77
CA VAL A 63 3.31 12.72 0.35
C VAL A 63 3.10 11.22 0.48
N ALA A 64 2.90 10.52 -0.64
CA ALA A 64 2.75 9.08 -0.67
C ALA A 64 4.04 8.37 -0.22
N GLU A 65 5.21 8.69 -0.78
CA GLU A 65 6.50 8.09 -0.41
C GLU A 65 6.83 8.26 1.07
N ARG A 66 6.55 9.43 1.67
CA ARG A 66 6.77 9.64 3.10
C ARG A 66 5.87 8.79 3.99
N ARG A 67 4.72 8.35 3.48
CA ARG A 67 3.73 7.56 4.25
C ARG A 67 3.76 6.08 3.91
N VAL A 68 4.23 5.72 2.72
CA VAL A 68 4.51 4.35 2.29
C VAL A 68 5.77 3.89 3.01
N ARG A 69 5.60 3.21 4.16
CA ARG A 69 6.70 2.49 4.83
C ARG A 69 6.48 0.98 4.64
N GLY A 70 7.45 0.31 4.03
CA GLY A 70 7.46 -1.15 3.85
C GLY A 70 7.33 -1.60 2.39
N THR A 71 7.02 -2.89 2.21
CA THR A 71 6.89 -3.56 0.90
C THR A 71 5.47 -3.45 0.36
N PHE A 72 5.25 -3.77 -0.94
CA PHE A 72 3.92 -3.92 -1.56
C PHE A 72 2.87 -4.62 -0.68
N PHE A 73 3.29 -5.61 0.11
CA PHE A 73 2.39 -6.36 1.00
C PHE A 73 2.08 -5.65 2.32
N THR A 74 3.03 -4.91 2.88
CA THR A 74 2.94 -4.33 4.23
C THR A 74 2.50 -2.86 4.24
N VAL A 75 2.39 -2.21 3.08
CA VAL A 75 2.01 -0.79 2.99
C VAL A 75 0.58 -0.55 3.48
N ASP A 76 0.38 0.44 4.34
CA ASP A 76 -0.97 0.84 4.76
C ASP A 76 -1.57 1.84 3.76
N LEU A 77 -2.46 1.34 2.89
CA LEU A 77 -3.17 2.14 1.89
C LEU A 77 -4.09 3.18 2.52
N GLU A 78 -4.69 2.85 3.66
CA GLU A 78 -5.63 3.70 4.36
C GLU A 78 -4.91 4.92 4.91
N SER A 79 -3.72 4.70 5.48
CA SER A 79 -2.90 5.79 5.98
C SER A 79 -2.39 6.72 4.85
N VAL A 80 -2.12 6.18 3.66
CA VAL A 80 -1.75 6.98 2.47
C VAL A 80 -2.95 7.80 2.00
N ARG A 81 -4.12 7.17 1.84
CA ARG A 81 -5.38 7.84 1.49
C ARG A 81 -5.67 9.01 2.42
N GLY A 82 -5.71 8.77 3.73
CA GLY A 82 -5.99 9.80 4.73
C GLY A 82 -4.90 10.88 4.83
N SER A 83 -3.71 10.67 4.26
CA SER A 83 -2.69 11.73 4.14
C SER A 83 -2.90 12.60 2.91
N LEU A 84 -3.38 12.01 1.81
CA LEU A 84 -3.71 12.73 0.58
C LEU A 84 -4.98 13.57 0.74
N GLU A 85 -6.00 13.07 1.45
CA GLU A 85 -7.24 13.81 1.76
C GLU A 85 -7.03 15.01 2.69
N LYS A 86 -5.87 15.09 3.38
CA LYS A 86 -5.50 16.28 4.15
C LYS A 86 -5.02 17.44 3.28
N LEU A 87 -4.78 17.20 1.99
CA LEU A 87 -4.43 18.26 1.07
C LEU A 87 -5.67 19.12 0.82
N PRO A 88 -5.58 20.45 0.95
CA PRO A 88 -6.74 21.33 0.95
C PRO A 88 -7.54 21.36 -0.36
N TRP A 89 -6.92 20.97 -1.47
CA TRP A 89 -7.56 20.88 -2.79
C TRP A 89 -8.19 19.51 -3.07
N VAL A 90 -7.95 18.50 -2.23
CA VAL A 90 -8.38 17.11 -2.46
C VAL A 90 -9.70 16.86 -1.75
N ARG A 91 -10.74 16.57 -2.53
CA ARG A 91 -12.06 16.17 -2.01
C ARG A 91 -12.11 14.71 -1.63
N GLU A 92 -11.58 13.86 -2.51
CA GLU A 92 -11.57 12.41 -2.33
C GLU A 92 -10.28 11.83 -2.89
N ALA A 93 -9.62 10.95 -2.13
CA ALA A 93 -8.46 10.22 -2.62
C ALA A 93 -8.78 8.72 -2.70
N ARG A 94 -8.49 8.11 -3.83
CA ARG A 94 -8.56 6.66 -4.01
C ARG A 94 -7.17 6.12 -4.29
N VAL A 95 -6.77 5.16 -3.48
CA VAL A 95 -5.46 4.52 -3.55
C VAL A 95 -5.67 3.03 -3.77
N GLU A 96 -5.21 2.52 -4.89
CA GLU A 96 -5.36 1.12 -5.28
C GLU A 96 -4.00 0.50 -5.54
N ARG A 97 -3.84 -0.79 -5.19
CA ARG A 97 -2.65 -1.56 -5.52
C ARG A 97 -2.81 -2.14 -6.92
N ARG A 98 -1.84 -1.86 -7.78
CA ARG A 98 -1.69 -2.51 -9.09
C ARG A 98 -0.45 -3.38 -9.05
N TRP A 99 -0.69 -4.69 -9.15
CA TRP A 99 0.39 -5.66 -9.23
C TRP A 99 1.28 -5.39 -10.47
N PRO A 100 2.62 -5.52 -10.39
CA PRO A 100 3.42 -6.12 -9.30
C PRO A 100 3.90 -5.18 -8.18
N ASP A 101 4.07 -3.89 -8.45
CA ASP A 101 4.83 -2.97 -7.59
C ASP A 101 4.32 -1.51 -7.65
N THR A 102 3.13 -1.30 -8.21
CA THR A 102 2.59 0.03 -8.50
C THR A 102 1.46 0.40 -7.54
N LEU A 103 1.50 1.60 -6.97
CA LEU A 103 0.34 2.25 -6.35
C LEU A 103 -0.30 3.19 -7.36
N VAL A 104 -1.57 2.93 -7.64
CA VAL A 104 -2.38 3.82 -8.46
C VAL A 104 -3.10 4.77 -7.52
N VAL A 105 -2.86 6.06 -7.70
CA VAL A 105 -3.52 7.12 -6.95
C VAL A 105 -4.41 7.89 -7.90
N SER A 106 -5.71 7.97 -7.59
CA SER A 106 -6.64 8.87 -8.28
C SER A 106 -7.24 9.83 -7.26
N LEU A 107 -7.26 11.10 -7.61
CA LEU A 107 -7.67 12.19 -6.74
C LEU A 107 -8.80 12.95 -7.41
N VAL A 108 -9.81 13.32 -6.63
CA VAL A 108 -10.85 14.25 -7.06
C VAL A 108 -10.55 15.59 -6.43
N GLU A 109 -10.23 16.59 -7.25
CA GLU A 109 -10.00 17.96 -6.80
C GLU A 109 -11.33 18.69 -6.54
N HIS A 110 -11.34 19.61 -5.58
CA HIS A 110 -12.43 20.56 -5.44
C HIS A 110 -12.40 21.59 -6.57
N VAL A 111 -13.54 21.77 -7.25
CA VAL A 111 -13.74 22.84 -8.24
C VAL A 111 -14.32 24.07 -7.53
N PRO A 112 -13.58 25.19 -7.41
CA PRO A 112 -14.08 26.37 -6.70
C PRO A 112 -15.17 27.07 -7.53
N LEU A 113 -16.34 27.27 -6.92
CA LEU A 113 -17.44 28.03 -7.51
C LEU A 113 -17.43 29.49 -7.05
N ALA A 114 -17.22 29.71 -5.75
CA ALA A 114 -17.25 31.03 -5.15
C ALA A 114 -16.33 31.12 -3.94
N ARG A 115 -15.91 32.33 -3.59
CA ARG A 115 -15.19 32.60 -2.34
C ARG A 115 -16.19 32.67 -1.18
N TRP A 116 -15.91 31.92 -0.13
CA TRP A 116 -16.67 31.91 1.12
C TRP A 116 -15.87 32.60 2.22
N ASN A 117 -16.32 33.79 2.64
CA ASN A 117 -15.61 34.62 3.60
C ASN A 117 -14.16 34.96 3.13
N ASP A 118 -13.24 35.25 4.06
CA ASP A 118 -11.90 35.70 3.70
C ASP A 118 -10.91 34.59 3.30
N ASN A 119 -11.07 33.39 3.85
CA ASN A 119 -10.07 32.32 3.72
C ASN A 119 -10.65 30.98 3.22
N ALA A 120 -11.93 30.92 2.86
CA ALA A 120 -12.54 29.68 2.38
C ALA A 120 -13.13 29.84 0.98
N LEU A 121 -13.36 28.70 0.33
CA LEU A 121 -13.97 28.58 -0.99
C LEU A 121 -15.14 27.62 -0.86
N VAL A 122 -16.20 27.87 -1.63
CA VAL A 122 -17.30 26.93 -1.83
C VAL A 122 -17.08 26.23 -3.16
N SER A 123 -17.16 24.90 -3.15
CA SER A 123 -17.13 24.09 -4.36
C SER A 123 -18.48 24.07 -5.06
N GLU A 124 -18.52 23.65 -6.33
CA GLU A 124 -19.78 23.42 -7.06
C GLU A 124 -20.71 22.42 -6.36
N ALA A 125 -20.15 21.51 -5.55
CA ALA A 125 -20.92 20.55 -4.75
C ALA A 125 -21.52 21.17 -3.46
N GLY A 126 -21.29 22.46 -3.20
CA GLY A 126 -21.75 23.16 -2.00
C GLY A 126 -20.88 22.92 -0.75
N GLU A 127 -19.70 22.32 -0.92
CA GLU A 127 -18.76 22.04 0.17
C GLU A 127 -17.83 23.24 0.40
N VAL A 128 -17.65 23.63 1.66
CA VAL A 128 -16.71 24.70 2.04
C VAL A 128 -15.34 24.08 2.31
N PHE A 129 -14.31 24.54 1.60
CA PHE A 129 -12.93 24.10 1.77
C PHE A 129 -11.96 25.29 1.85
N VAL A 130 -10.87 25.12 2.60
CA VAL A 130 -9.85 26.16 2.78
C VAL A 130 -8.63 25.76 1.97
N ALA A 131 -8.36 26.45 0.86
CA ALA A 131 -7.20 26.18 0.02
C ALA A 131 -6.48 27.47 -0.38
N ALA A 132 -5.15 27.38 -0.48
CA ALA A 132 -4.35 28.49 -0.98
C ALA A 132 -4.63 28.65 -2.48
N LEU A 133 -5.34 29.72 -2.85
CA LEU A 133 -5.46 30.17 -4.24
C LEU A 133 -4.05 30.50 -4.74
N ASN A 134 -3.45 29.59 -5.50
CA ASN A 134 -2.22 29.91 -6.21
C ASN A 134 -2.62 30.76 -7.42
N GLN A 135 -2.71 32.07 -7.23
CA GLN A 135 -2.94 33.01 -8.33
C GLN A 135 -1.68 33.01 -9.22
N PRO A 136 -1.83 32.89 -10.55
CA PRO A 136 -0.72 33.12 -11.48
C PRO A 136 -0.24 34.57 -11.47
#